data_AF-A0A2H3U6W5-F1
#
_entry.id   AF-A0A2H3U6W5-F1
#
_cell.length_a   1.000
_cell.length_b   1.000
_cell.length_c   1.000
_cell.angle_alpha   90.00
_cell.angle_beta   90.00
_cell.angle_gamma   90.00
#
_symmetry.space_group_name_H-M   'P 1'
#
loop_
_entity.id
_entity.type
_entity.pdbx_description
1 polymer ?
#
loop_
_entity_poly.entity_id
_entity_poly.type
_entity_poly.pdbx_seq_one_letter_code
_entity_poly.pdbx_strand_id
1 'polypeptide(L)'
;MGISLEDLAPDVPVVSIKVSESFNYGPTVLQPTLQEYDETSKNGSYSDVTDENGIGLKIPPPPTLDVLEKFTGTFKGFGFNTIFRPLSRNPKTITQFPKTPTDSSTSNLLQLNLTGETQVFSELLEHVPNRGLFDQADIDLIGLPYTQSIVDAMPNPDGTVPKKPPNIHFEPGLWMRVPQVEDMPALAASFCRMGSIPHGTTINAQGFRHAITSKGAPDIDPTDITPLLIEQVGIPPINEPHKTATELEKKRFDNQDADKDTTRRLPQDLSPFIANGTITQKIIDDPNTILRQANEGKNIIENAMFIVSTNAPPGAFGGGTSNIGFNIGSDEGKKTGASREKKSGNANAVDVTAQYWVSKIRAEVELDPSMRVGQKVSPTSQGPRDAVPEFYIDNEVEIPSCKKNVTVAYTQIQYSQMVMLDFNGIKWPHVTVATLAPIIDRKKPTLSSAMEYVKNSSI
;
A
#
# COMPACT_ATOMS: atom_id res chain seq x y z
N MET A 1 16.52 -25.89 -22.66
CA MET A 1 15.21 -25.81 -21.99
C MET A 1 15.26 -24.56 -21.15
N GLY A 2 14.78 -23.44 -21.69
CA GLY A 2 14.75 -22.17 -20.95
C GLY A 2 13.65 -22.28 -19.90
N ILE A 3 14.00 -22.01 -18.65
CA ILE A 3 13.00 -21.78 -17.62
C ILE A 3 12.23 -20.54 -18.09
N SER A 4 10.93 -20.69 -18.34
CA SER A 4 10.07 -19.57 -18.70
C SER A 4 10.09 -18.57 -17.53
N LEU A 5 10.08 -17.26 -17.81
CA LEU A 5 9.92 -16.26 -16.75
C LEU A 5 8.56 -16.40 -16.01
N GLU A 6 7.67 -17.28 -16.46
CA GLU A 6 6.41 -17.63 -15.81
C GLU A 6 6.60 -18.40 -14.48
N ASP A 7 7.74 -19.08 -14.28
CA ASP A 7 8.06 -19.83 -13.04
C ASP A 7 8.77 -18.98 -11.96
N LEU A 8 8.76 -17.65 -12.09
CA LEU A 8 9.68 -16.73 -11.41
C LEU A 8 9.02 -15.78 -10.39
N ALA A 9 7.78 -16.03 -9.98
CA ALA A 9 7.15 -15.25 -8.92
C ALA A 9 7.80 -15.57 -7.56
N PRO A 10 8.32 -14.59 -6.80
CA PRO A 10 8.86 -14.88 -5.48
C PRO A 10 7.75 -15.36 -4.53
N ASP A 11 8.12 -16.28 -3.62
CA ASP A 11 7.27 -16.67 -2.51
C ASP A 11 7.30 -15.58 -1.45
N VAL A 12 6.17 -14.87 -1.31
CA VAL A 12 5.98 -13.80 -0.33
C VAL A 12 5.14 -14.33 0.82
N PRO A 13 5.59 -14.17 2.08
CA PRO A 13 4.89 -14.75 3.22
C PRO A 13 3.50 -14.13 3.43
N VAL A 14 2.53 -15.01 3.68
CA VAL A 14 1.18 -14.68 4.15
C VAL A 14 1.19 -14.74 5.68
N VAL A 15 0.84 -13.64 6.37
CA VAL A 15 0.79 -13.59 7.85
C VAL A 15 -0.64 -13.42 8.32
N SER A 16 -1.09 -14.28 9.25
CA SER A 16 -2.46 -14.26 9.77
C SER A 16 -2.65 -13.33 10.96
N ILE A 17 -3.75 -12.58 10.93
CA ILE A 17 -4.26 -11.76 12.04
C ILE A 17 -5.39 -12.50 12.78
N LYS A 18 -5.79 -13.72 12.35
CA LYS A 18 -6.87 -14.45 13.03
C LYS A 18 -6.43 -14.94 14.40
N VAL A 19 -7.10 -14.45 15.44
CA VAL A 19 -7.13 -15.10 16.75
C VAL A 19 -8.16 -16.22 16.66
N SER A 20 -7.84 -17.41 17.16
CA SER A 20 -8.80 -18.52 17.20
C SER A 20 -10.01 -18.13 18.05
N GLU A 21 -11.23 -18.47 17.62
CA GLU A 21 -12.44 -18.38 18.47
C GLU A 21 -12.28 -19.17 19.78
N SER A 22 -11.38 -20.15 19.80
CA SER A 22 -11.03 -20.93 20.99
C SER A 22 -10.08 -20.21 21.96
N PHE A 23 -9.68 -18.96 21.70
CA PHE A 23 -8.83 -18.17 22.58
C PHE A 23 -9.64 -17.62 23.77
N ASN A 24 -10.10 -18.54 24.61
CA ASN A 24 -10.77 -18.25 25.87
C ASN A 24 -9.72 -18.04 26.97
N TYR A 25 -10.04 -17.16 27.93
CA TYR A 25 -9.23 -16.98 29.12
C TYR A 25 -9.00 -18.33 29.83
N GLY A 26 -7.73 -18.72 29.97
CA GLY A 26 -7.35 -19.79 30.90
C GLY A 26 -7.63 -19.35 32.35
N PRO A 27 -7.67 -20.30 33.31
CA PRO A 27 -8.18 -20.10 34.68
C PRO A 27 -7.39 -19.10 35.56
N THR A 28 -6.43 -18.34 35.03
CA THR A 28 -5.51 -17.52 35.83
C THR A 28 -5.45 -16.04 35.47
N VAL A 29 -6.44 -15.51 34.75
CA VAL A 29 -6.72 -14.06 34.78
C VAL A 29 -8.05 -13.87 35.47
N LEU A 30 -8.02 -13.88 36.81
CA LEU A 30 -9.13 -13.50 37.71
C LEU A 30 -10.50 -13.89 37.15
N GLN A 31 -10.86 -15.18 37.16
CA GLN A 31 -12.25 -15.58 36.95
C GLN A 31 -13.11 -14.77 37.93
N PRO A 32 -14.01 -13.87 37.48
CA PRO A 32 -15.18 -13.62 38.29
C PRO A 32 -15.78 -14.99 38.50
N THR A 33 -16.13 -15.35 39.75
CA THR A 33 -17.02 -16.48 39.99
C THR A 33 -18.07 -16.45 38.91
N LEU A 34 -18.26 -17.57 38.20
CA LEU A 34 -19.38 -17.80 37.30
C LEU A 34 -20.66 -17.59 38.11
N GLN A 35 -21.03 -16.32 38.28
CA GLN A 35 -22.35 -15.91 38.61
C GLN A 35 -23.15 -16.35 37.40
N GLU A 36 -24.20 -17.14 37.64
CA GLU A 36 -25.16 -17.51 36.59
C GLU A 36 -25.36 -16.30 35.70
N TYR A 37 -25.23 -16.53 34.39
CA TYR A 37 -25.41 -15.50 33.38
C TYR A 37 -26.79 -14.90 33.59
N ASP A 38 -26.84 -13.82 34.36
CA ASP A 38 -28.02 -13.00 34.50
C ASP A 38 -28.14 -12.29 33.16
N GLU A 39 -29.18 -12.59 32.39
CA GLU A 39 -29.46 -11.93 31.12
C GLU A 39 -29.58 -10.39 31.26
N THR A 40 -29.62 -9.88 32.50
CA THR A 40 -29.58 -8.44 32.81
C THR A 40 -28.16 -7.88 33.06
N SER A 41 -27.14 -8.74 33.16
CA SER A 41 -25.74 -8.34 33.33
C SER A 41 -25.19 -7.78 32.02
N LYS A 42 -25.26 -6.45 31.89
CA LYS A 42 -24.64 -5.72 30.80
C LYS A 42 -23.12 -5.77 30.99
N ASN A 43 -22.45 -6.61 30.21
CA ASN A 43 -21.01 -6.43 29.93
C ASN A 43 -20.79 -4.95 29.57
N GLY A 44 -19.60 -4.38 29.83
CA GLY A 44 -19.25 -2.99 29.50
C GLY A 44 -19.37 -2.59 28.00
N SER A 45 -19.96 -3.45 27.17
CA SER A 45 -20.63 -3.12 25.92
C SER A 45 -21.77 -2.12 26.17
N TYR A 46 -21.39 -0.85 26.25
CA TYR A 46 -22.32 0.27 26.41
C TYR A 46 -23.17 0.40 25.13
N SER A 47 -24.33 -0.23 25.13
CA SER A 47 -25.43 0.05 24.19
C SER A 47 -26.45 1.04 24.76
N ASP A 48 -26.24 1.53 25.99
CA ASP A 48 -27.14 2.47 26.68
C ASP A 48 -26.51 3.84 26.92
N VAL A 49 -26.00 4.47 25.86
CA VAL A 49 -25.86 5.93 25.95
C VAL A 49 -27.26 6.48 25.72
N THR A 50 -27.86 7.13 26.72
CA THR A 50 -29.19 7.73 26.63
C THR A 50 -29.08 9.24 26.77
N ASP A 51 -29.98 9.98 26.14
CA ASP A 51 -30.12 11.41 26.37
C ASP A 51 -30.67 11.68 27.78
N GLU A 52 -30.80 12.96 28.14
CA GLU A 52 -31.36 13.40 29.43
C GLU A 52 -32.80 12.90 29.69
N ASN A 53 -33.49 12.41 28.66
CA ASN A 53 -34.85 11.88 28.71
C ASN A 53 -34.91 10.34 28.70
N GLY A 54 -33.76 9.66 28.76
CA GLY A 54 -33.67 8.20 28.74
C GLY A 54 -33.89 7.59 27.35
N ILE A 55 -33.87 8.38 26.28
CA ILE A 55 -33.93 7.89 24.90
C ILE A 55 -32.51 7.52 24.48
N GLY A 56 -32.29 6.29 24.02
CA GLY A 56 -30.98 5.86 23.50
C GLY A 56 -30.45 6.85 22.46
N LEU A 57 -29.31 7.48 22.72
CA LEU A 57 -28.57 8.26 21.75
C LEU A 57 -28.24 7.33 20.59
N LYS A 58 -28.83 7.62 19.44
CA LYS A 58 -28.56 6.86 18.22
C LYS A 58 -27.17 7.25 17.75
N ILE A 59 -26.20 6.37 17.98
CA ILE A 59 -24.91 6.41 17.27
C ILE A 59 -25.23 6.57 15.77
N PRO A 60 -24.63 7.55 15.07
CA PRO A 60 -24.82 7.67 13.64
C PRO A 60 -24.50 6.33 12.97
N PRO A 61 -25.34 5.86 12.02
CA PRO A 61 -25.06 4.60 11.36
C PRO A 61 -23.67 4.66 10.71
N PRO A 62 -22.88 3.57 10.79
CA PRO A 62 -21.58 3.54 10.14
C PRO A 62 -21.76 3.78 8.64
N PRO A 63 -20.82 4.49 8.00
CA PRO A 63 -20.89 4.74 6.56
C PRO A 63 -20.78 3.42 5.80
N THR A 64 -21.24 3.40 4.54
CA THR A 64 -20.96 2.25 3.66
C THR A 64 -19.45 2.03 3.52
N LEU A 65 -19.00 0.81 3.25
CA LEU A 65 -17.57 0.56 2.99
C LEU A 65 -17.08 1.23 1.70
N ASP A 66 -17.99 1.56 0.78
CA ASP A 66 -17.65 2.04 -0.58
C ASP A 66 -16.65 1.04 -1.21
N VAL A 67 -15.66 1.51 -1.96
CA VAL A 67 -14.67 0.66 -2.63
C VAL A 67 -13.90 -0.29 -1.70
N LEU A 68 -13.81 -0.04 -0.39
CA LEU A 68 -13.16 -0.94 0.56
C LEU A 68 -13.87 -2.30 0.70
N GLU A 69 -15.13 -2.42 0.30
CA GLU A 69 -15.83 -3.71 0.26
C GLU A 69 -15.12 -4.73 -0.65
N LYS A 70 -14.29 -4.26 -1.59
CA LYS A 70 -13.53 -5.10 -2.52
C LYS A 70 -12.21 -5.60 -1.92
N PHE A 71 -11.78 -5.08 -0.77
CA PHE A 71 -10.52 -5.40 -0.11
C PHE A 71 -10.72 -6.63 0.79
N THR A 72 -11.09 -7.77 0.19
CA THR A 72 -11.37 -9.00 0.95
C THR A 72 -10.54 -10.17 0.45
N GLY A 73 -10.04 -10.99 1.38
CA GLY A 73 -9.17 -12.12 1.05
C GLY A 73 -7.71 -11.72 0.86
N THR A 74 -7.01 -12.44 0.00
CA THR A 74 -5.58 -12.27 -0.23
C THR A 74 -5.32 -11.86 -1.67
N PHE A 75 -4.51 -10.83 -1.84
CA PHE A 75 -4.06 -10.32 -3.12
C PHE A 75 -2.54 -10.49 -3.23
N LYS A 76 -2.07 -10.93 -4.40
CA LYS A 76 -0.63 -11.04 -4.70
C LYS A 76 -0.34 -10.39 -6.03
N GLY A 77 0.87 -9.86 -6.19
CA GLY A 77 1.33 -9.38 -7.46
C GLY A 77 2.72 -8.77 -7.41
N PHE A 78 2.95 -7.81 -8.28
CA PHE A 78 4.27 -7.27 -8.57
C PHE A 78 4.26 -5.75 -8.61
N GLY A 79 5.43 -5.17 -8.36
CA GLY A 79 5.57 -3.73 -8.28
C GLY A 79 7.00 -3.24 -8.49
N PHE A 80 7.21 -1.98 -8.11
CA PHE A 80 8.49 -1.30 -8.21
C PHE A 80 8.61 -0.20 -7.16
N ASN A 81 9.82 -0.08 -6.60
CA ASN A 81 10.18 0.98 -5.67
C ASN A 81 11.29 1.85 -6.24
N THR A 82 11.15 3.17 -6.09
CA THR A 82 12.23 4.16 -6.19
C THR A 82 12.53 4.71 -4.79
N ILE A 83 13.76 4.54 -4.31
CA ILE A 83 14.12 4.80 -2.92
C ILE A 83 15.39 5.66 -2.86
N PHE A 84 15.27 6.91 -2.42
CA PHE A 84 16.43 7.75 -2.12
C PHE A 84 16.90 7.53 -0.69
N ARG A 85 17.93 6.71 -0.52
CA ARG A 85 18.48 6.40 0.79
C ARG A 85 19.52 7.42 1.22
N PRO A 86 19.60 7.79 2.51
CA PRO A 86 20.77 8.48 3.05
C PRO A 86 22.04 7.66 2.84
N LEU A 87 23.11 8.32 2.40
CA LEU A 87 24.40 7.68 2.14
C LEU A 87 25.31 7.77 3.37
N SER A 88 25.48 6.65 4.06
CA SER A 88 26.45 6.56 5.15
C SER A 88 27.88 6.57 4.63
N ARG A 89 28.69 7.48 5.17
CA ARG A 89 30.16 7.53 5.01
C ARG A 89 30.90 6.85 6.16
N ASN A 90 30.17 6.27 7.11
CA ASN A 90 30.77 5.61 8.25
C ASN A 90 31.47 4.33 7.78
N PRO A 91 32.79 4.17 8.02
CA PRO A 91 33.55 3.00 7.54
C PRO A 91 33.00 1.66 8.03
N LYS A 92 32.17 1.65 9.07
CA LYS A 92 31.52 0.44 9.60
C LYS A 92 30.37 -0.09 8.72
N THR A 93 29.78 0.75 7.86
CA THR A 93 28.57 0.42 7.11
C THR A 93 28.58 1.02 5.69
N ILE A 94 29.75 1.15 5.07
CA ILE A 94 29.86 1.71 3.71
C ILE A 94 29.09 0.81 2.74
N THR A 95 28.18 1.40 1.96
CA THR A 95 27.54 0.72 0.84
C THR A 95 28.58 0.44 -0.24
N GLN A 96 28.71 -0.82 -0.63
CA GLN A 96 29.61 -1.26 -1.69
C GLN A 96 28.91 -1.13 -3.04
N PHE A 97 29.68 -0.73 -4.05
CA PHE A 97 29.22 -0.56 -5.42
C PHE A 97 30.11 -1.39 -6.35
N PRO A 98 29.55 -2.13 -7.34
CA PRO A 98 30.34 -2.89 -8.31
C PRO A 98 31.38 -2.06 -9.07
N LYS A 99 31.06 -0.80 -9.38
CA LYS A 99 31.92 0.18 -10.04
C LYS A 99 32.12 1.37 -9.12
N THR A 100 33.34 1.91 -9.08
CA THR A 100 33.65 3.12 -8.30
C THR A 100 32.73 4.27 -8.73
N PRO A 101 31.94 4.85 -7.79
CA PRO A 101 31.02 5.91 -8.17
C PRO A 101 31.72 7.20 -8.63
N THR A 102 31.25 7.80 -9.72
CA THR A 102 31.80 9.02 -10.34
C THR A 102 30.92 10.26 -10.13
N ASP A 103 29.67 10.08 -9.68
CA ASP A 103 28.76 11.17 -9.40
C ASP A 103 29.19 11.98 -8.18
N SER A 104 28.72 13.23 -8.14
CA SER A 104 29.01 14.17 -7.06
C SER A 104 28.16 13.98 -5.81
N SER A 105 27.23 13.00 -5.77
CA SER A 105 26.37 12.83 -4.60
C SER A 105 27.18 12.46 -3.37
N THR A 106 26.92 13.21 -2.30
CA THR A 106 27.64 13.08 -1.03
C THR A 106 26.76 12.54 0.09
N SER A 107 25.44 12.58 -0.08
CA SER A 107 24.46 12.37 0.98
C SER A 107 23.37 11.37 0.62
N ASN A 108 23.28 10.91 -0.63
CA ASN A 108 22.25 9.95 -1.04
C ASN A 108 22.80 8.82 -1.92
N LEU A 109 21.95 7.81 -2.11
CA LEU A 109 21.99 6.90 -3.24
C LEU A 109 20.55 6.62 -3.69
N LEU A 110 20.35 6.29 -4.96
CA LEU A 110 19.05 5.83 -5.47
C LEU A 110 19.03 4.30 -5.50
N GLN A 111 18.05 3.69 -4.86
CA GLN A 111 17.84 2.25 -4.91
C GLN A 111 16.53 1.96 -5.65
N LEU A 112 16.63 1.08 -6.64
CA LEU A 112 15.54 0.63 -7.48
C LEU A 112 15.30 -0.84 -7.19
N ASN A 113 14.07 -1.20 -6.84
CA ASN A 113 13.70 -2.59 -6.58
C ASN A 113 12.48 -2.96 -7.40
N LEU A 114 12.60 -4.01 -8.19
CA LEU A 114 11.44 -4.77 -8.62
C LEU A 114 10.91 -5.53 -7.41
N THR A 115 9.60 -5.53 -7.20
CA THR A 115 9.02 -6.09 -5.98
C THR A 115 8.01 -7.19 -6.26
N GLY A 116 7.95 -8.15 -5.34
CA GLY A 116 6.82 -9.05 -5.18
C GLY A 116 6.06 -8.65 -3.92
N GLU A 117 4.74 -8.67 -3.98
CA GLU A 117 3.89 -8.17 -2.90
C GLU A 117 2.71 -9.09 -2.62
N THR A 118 2.36 -9.22 -1.34
CA THR A 118 1.13 -9.84 -0.87
C THR A 118 0.43 -8.89 0.10
N GLN A 119 -0.87 -8.68 -0.11
CA GLN A 119 -1.76 -8.02 0.85
C GLN A 119 -2.83 -9.01 1.30
N VAL A 120 -3.07 -9.04 2.61
CA VAL A 120 -4.08 -9.92 3.22
C VAL A 120 -5.03 -9.07 4.03
N PHE A 121 -6.32 -9.18 3.73
CA PHE A 121 -7.38 -8.50 4.45
C PHE A 121 -8.12 -9.49 5.35
N SER A 122 -8.31 -9.09 6.62
CA SER A 122 -9.01 -9.90 7.62
C SER A 122 -10.53 -9.68 7.55
N GLU A 123 -11.23 -10.25 8.52
CA GLU A 123 -12.66 -10.02 8.73
C GLU A 123 -12.98 -8.56 9.02
N LEU A 124 -14.19 -8.17 8.65
CA LEU A 124 -14.73 -6.83 8.86
C LEU A 124 -14.79 -6.53 10.36
N LEU A 125 -14.21 -5.40 10.75
CA LEU A 125 -14.46 -4.77 12.04
C LEU A 125 -15.75 -3.97 11.91
N GLU A 126 -16.76 -4.40 12.64
CA GLU A 126 -18.02 -3.69 12.81
C GLU A 126 -18.00 -2.98 14.17
N HIS A 127 -18.69 -1.84 14.28
CA HIS A 127 -18.89 -1.12 15.54
C HIS A 127 -17.58 -0.80 16.29
N VAL A 128 -16.61 -0.15 15.64
CA VAL A 128 -15.38 0.29 16.29
C VAL A 128 -15.62 1.67 16.94
N PRO A 129 -15.78 1.76 18.27
CA PRO A 129 -16.29 2.97 18.90
C PRO A 129 -15.21 4.04 19.05
N ASN A 130 -15.56 5.28 18.74
CA ASN A 130 -14.83 6.49 19.08
C ASN A 130 -15.74 7.44 19.87
N ARG A 131 -15.18 8.12 20.89
CA ARG A 131 -15.98 8.93 21.83
C ARG A 131 -16.03 10.39 21.45
N GLY A 132 -17.23 10.93 21.46
CA GLY A 132 -17.48 12.36 21.33
C GLY A 132 -17.09 13.11 22.61
N LEU A 133 -16.90 14.43 22.49
CA LEU A 133 -16.66 15.33 23.61
C LEU A 133 -17.69 16.46 23.58
N PHE A 134 -18.22 16.83 24.75
CA PHE A 134 -19.30 17.80 24.91
C PHE A 134 -20.56 17.40 24.13
N ASP A 135 -21.00 18.22 23.18
CA ASP A 135 -22.24 18.03 22.43
C ASP A 135 -22.07 17.07 21.25
N GLN A 136 -20.83 16.66 20.94
CA GLN A 136 -20.59 15.68 19.88
C GLN A 136 -21.00 14.28 20.32
N ALA A 137 -21.81 13.61 19.49
CA ALA A 137 -22.16 12.22 19.68
C ALA A 137 -20.97 11.27 19.50
N ASP A 138 -21.06 10.10 20.13
CA ASP A 138 -20.20 8.97 19.84
C ASP A 138 -20.40 8.51 18.39
N ILE A 139 -19.34 7.94 17.80
CA ILE A 139 -19.36 7.41 16.44
C ILE A 139 -18.80 6.00 16.40
N ASP A 140 -19.30 5.20 15.46
CA ASP A 140 -18.72 3.90 15.12
C ASP A 140 -18.01 3.97 13.77
N LEU A 141 -16.78 3.47 13.76
CA LEU A 141 -16.01 3.23 12.55
C LEU A 141 -16.26 1.79 12.08
N ILE A 142 -16.08 1.56 10.78
CA ILE A 142 -16.19 0.25 10.15
C ILE A 142 -15.00 0.04 9.21
N GLY A 143 -14.43 -1.17 9.15
CA GLY A 143 -13.21 -1.34 8.36
C GLY A 143 -12.54 -2.70 8.42
N LEU A 144 -11.38 -2.82 7.79
CA LEU A 144 -10.68 -4.07 7.55
C LEU A 144 -9.25 -3.99 8.08
N PRO A 145 -8.83 -4.92 8.95
CA PRO A 145 -7.43 -5.13 9.25
C PRO A 145 -6.72 -5.69 8.03
N TYR A 146 -5.48 -5.27 7.81
CA TYR A 146 -4.64 -5.82 6.75
C TYR A 146 -3.19 -6.05 7.19
N THR A 147 -2.53 -6.96 6.49
CA THR A 147 -1.07 -7.04 6.43
C THR A 147 -0.60 -6.88 5.00
N GLN A 148 0.49 -6.16 4.80
CA GLN A 148 1.22 -6.07 3.54
C GLN A 148 2.63 -6.61 3.74
N SER A 149 3.06 -7.49 2.84
CA SER A 149 4.42 -8.02 2.77
C SER A 149 5.02 -7.70 1.42
N ILE A 150 6.23 -7.13 1.38
CA ILE A 150 6.96 -6.85 0.14
C ILE A 150 8.34 -7.48 0.20
N VAL A 151 8.73 -8.17 -0.88
CA VAL A 151 10.07 -8.72 -1.05
C VAL A 151 10.80 -8.05 -2.20
N ASP A 152 12.13 -8.02 -2.11
CA ASP A 152 13.00 -7.59 -3.20
C ASP A 152 13.09 -8.70 -4.27
N ALA A 153 12.40 -8.49 -5.38
CA ALA A 153 12.30 -9.44 -6.50
C ALA A 153 13.33 -9.17 -7.60
N MET A 154 14.38 -8.40 -7.29
CA MET A 154 15.49 -8.18 -8.22
C MET A 154 16.16 -9.53 -8.58
N PRO A 155 16.43 -9.80 -9.87
CA PRO A 155 17.08 -11.03 -10.28
C PRO A 155 18.53 -11.07 -9.77
N ASN A 156 19.03 -12.28 -9.56
CA ASN A 156 20.45 -12.53 -9.32
C ASN A 156 21.29 -12.07 -10.52
N PRO A 157 22.62 -11.89 -10.36
CA PRO A 157 23.50 -11.50 -11.47
C PRO A 157 23.47 -12.45 -12.69
N ASP A 158 23.07 -13.70 -12.49
CA ASP A 158 22.89 -14.70 -13.56
C ASP A 158 21.49 -14.67 -14.22
N GLY A 159 20.64 -13.72 -13.84
CA GLY A 159 19.28 -13.55 -14.34
C GLY A 159 18.22 -14.43 -13.68
N THR A 160 18.60 -15.28 -12.71
CA THR A 160 17.65 -16.15 -11.99
C THR A 160 16.93 -15.42 -10.87
N VAL A 161 15.79 -15.95 -10.41
CA VAL A 161 15.09 -15.39 -9.25
C VAL A 161 15.78 -15.76 -7.94
N PRO A 162 15.84 -14.83 -6.97
CA PRO A 162 16.32 -15.15 -5.64
C PRO A 162 15.48 -16.27 -5.00
N LYS A 163 16.12 -17.36 -4.57
CA LYS A 163 15.42 -18.46 -3.87
C LYS A 163 14.82 -18.04 -2.52
N LYS A 164 15.38 -16.98 -1.91
CA LYS A 164 14.94 -16.38 -0.65
C LYS A 164 15.09 -14.87 -0.77
N PRO A 165 14.18 -14.20 -1.50
CA PRO A 165 14.27 -12.76 -1.67
C PRO A 165 14.17 -12.09 -0.30
N PRO A 166 14.99 -11.06 -0.02
CA PRO A 166 14.89 -10.30 1.22
C PRO A 166 13.47 -9.74 1.40
N ASN A 167 12.89 -9.93 2.59
CA ASN A 167 11.70 -9.19 2.98
C ASN A 167 12.13 -7.75 3.27
N ILE A 168 11.60 -6.80 2.50
CA ILE A 168 11.94 -5.38 2.61
C ILE A 168 10.85 -4.58 3.30
N HIS A 169 9.62 -5.10 3.38
CA HIS A 169 8.51 -4.47 4.11
C HIS A 169 7.57 -5.52 4.70
N PHE A 170 7.19 -5.31 5.95
CA PHE A 170 6.01 -5.92 6.58
C PHE A 170 5.24 -4.83 7.32
N GLU A 171 4.06 -4.50 6.82
CA GLU A 171 3.19 -3.46 7.34
C GLU A 171 1.86 -4.07 7.82
N PRO A 172 1.59 -4.12 9.13
CA PRO A 172 0.26 -4.32 9.66
C PRO A 172 -0.49 -2.98 9.73
N GLY A 173 -1.79 -3.01 9.46
CA GLY A 173 -2.60 -1.81 9.47
C GLY A 173 -4.11 -2.04 9.47
N LEU A 174 -4.84 -0.94 9.36
CA LEU A 174 -6.29 -0.87 9.26
C LEU A 174 -6.68 0.04 8.09
N TRP A 175 -7.65 -0.42 7.31
CA TRP A 175 -8.45 0.42 6.42
C TRP A 175 -9.80 0.67 7.09
N MET A 176 -10.11 1.92 7.41
CA MET A 176 -11.34 2.29 8.10
C MET A 176 -12.15 3.27 7.27
N ARG A 177 -13.47 3.23 7.48
CA ARG A 177 -14.38 4.32 7.15
C ARG A 177 -14.80 5.03 8.43
N VAL A 178 -14.64 6.34 8.41
CA VAL A 178 -15.10 7.22 9.49
C VAL A 178 -16.41 7.86 9.02
N PRO A 179 -17.49 7.82 9.82
CA PRO A 179 -18.73 8.51 9.49
C PRO A 179 -18.53 10.02 9.39
N GLN A 180 -19.47 10.68 8.73
CA GLN A 180 -19.58 12.13 8.82
C GLN A 180 -19.85 12.54 10.27
N VAL A 181 -19.22 13.63 10.70
CA VAL A 181 -19.43 14.30 11.98
C VAL A 181 -19.77 15.75 11.71
N GLU A 182 -20.74 16.33 12.41
CA GLU A 182 -21.28 17.66 12.08
C GLU A 182 -20.84 18.74 13.08
N ASP A 183 -20.45 18.36 14.31
CA ASP A 183 -20.29 19.29 15.42
C ASP A 183 -18.83 19.72 15.64
N MET A 184 -17.95 18.82 16.16
CA MET A 184 -16.64 19.23 16.67
C MET A 184 -15.54 18.14 16.54
N PRO A 185 -14.92 17.97 15.36
CA PRO A 185 -14.97 18.83 14.18
C PRO A 185 -16.08 18.44 13.18
N ALA A 186 -16.58 19.42 12.42
CA ALA A 186 -17.43 19.16 11.25
C ALA A 186 -16.58 18.60 10.10
N LEU A 187 -16.74 17.31 9.78
CA LEU A 187 -15.99 16.60 8.75
C LEU A 187 -16.89 15.63 7.97
N ALA A 188 -16.71 15.57 6.66
CA ALA A 188 -17.36 14.56 5.82
C ALA A 188 -16.89 13.15 6.18
N ALA A 189 -17.66 12.13 5.78
CA ALA A 189 -17.22 10.75 5.89
C ALA A 189 -15.91 10.53 5.13
N SER A 190 -15.02 9.71 5.67
CA SER A 190 -13.66 9.55 5.12
C SER A 190 -13.20 8.11 5.02
N PHE A 191 -12.25 7.88 4.12
CA PHE A 191 -11.32 6.77 4.16
C PHE A 191 -10.19 7.09 5.14
N CYS A 192 -9.75 6.10 5.90
CA CYS A 192 -8.62 6.21 6.81
C CYS A 192 -7.73 4.97 6.68
N ARG A 193 -6.44 5.16 6.41
CA ARG A 193 -5.41 4.11 6.40
C ARG A 193 -4.45 4.35 7.56
N MET A 194 -4.39 3.40 8.48
CA MET A 194 -3.44 3.39 9.58
C MET A 194 -2.47 2.23 9.39
N GLY A 195 -1.16 2.50 9.44
CA GLY A 195 -0.15 1.47 9.15
C GLY A 195 1.14 1.68 9.95
N SER A 196 1.77 0.58 10.37
CA SER A 196 3.09 0.59 11.02
C SER A 196 4.15 0.03 10.10
N ILE A 197 5.18 0.82 9.83
CA ILE A 197 6.20 0.57 8.82
C ILE A 197 7.50 0.14 9.51
N PRO A 198 8.15 -0.97 9.09
CA PRO A 198 9.29 -1.55 9.81
C PRO A 198 10.55 -0.67 9.77
N HIS A 199 10.54 0.40 8.98
CA HIS A 199 11.59 1.43 8.94
C HIS A 199 11.45 2.46 10.08
N GLY A 200 10.55 2.22 11.04
CA GLY A 200 10.36 3.05 12.21
C GLY A 200 9.45 4.24 11.97
N THR A 201 8.42 4.06 11.16
CA THR A 201 7.42 5.08 10.86
C THR A 201 6.01 4.51 11.03
N THR A 202 5.08 5.27 11.56
CA THR A 202 3.64 4.94 11.57
C THR A 202 2.91 6.05 10.83
N ILE A 203 1.85 5.70 10.10
CA ILE A 203 1.04 6.62 9.32
C ILE A 203 -0.42 6.59 9.76
N ASN A 204 -1.08 7.74 9.66
CA ASN A 204 -2.54 7.88 9.65
C ASN A 204 -2.89 8.80 8.47
N ALA A 205 -3.32 8.19 7.36
CA ALA A 205 -3.64 8.87 6.11
C ALA A 205 -5.16 8.89 5.91
N GLN A 206 -5.73 10.02 5.50
CA GLN A 206 -7.18 10.17 5.31
C GLN A 206 -7.54 10.70 3.93
N GLY A 207 -8.77 10.42 3.50
CA GLY A 207 -9.35 10.90 2.25
C GLY A 207 -10.86 11.12 2.38
N PHE A 208 -11.32 12.34 2.09
CA PHE A 208 -12.72 12.77 2.30
C PHE A 208 -13.57 12.71 1.04
N ARG A 209 -12.96 12.41 -0.10
CA ARG A 209 -13.69 12.19 -1.33
C ARG A 209 -14.11 10.74 -1.39
N HIS A 210 -15.38 10.51 -1.74
CA HIS A 210 -15.86 9.20 -2.16
C HIS A 210 -15.03 8.65 -3.32
N ALA A 211 -15.04 7.33 -3.48
CA ALA A 211 -14.38 6.73 -4.63
C ALA A 211 -15.03 7.23 -5.93
N ILE A 212 -14.21 7.57 -6.92
CA ILE A 212 -14.66 8.03 -8.23
C ILE A 212 -14.64 6.83 -9.17
N THR A 213 -15.82 6.39 -9.61
CA THR A 213 -15.96 5.27 -10.53
C THR A 213 -16.01 5.74 -11.97
N SER A 214 -15.29 5.05 -12.86
CA SER A 214 -15.28 5.31 -14.29
C SER A 214 -15.28 4.01 -15.09
N LYS A 215 -15.85 4.04 -16.30
CA LYS A 215 -15.85 2.89 -17.21
C LYS A 215 -14.47 2.71 -17.84
N GLY A 216 -14.07 1.47 -18.04
CA GLY A 216 -12.81 1.13 -18.69
C GLY A 216 -11.60 1.13 -17.74
N ALA A 217 -10.42 1.08 -18.34
CA ALA A 217 -9.14 1.19 -17.65
C ALA A 217 -9.00 2.56 -16.93
N PRO A 218 -8.34 2.60 -15.76
CA PRO A 218 -8.10 3.85 -15.06
C PRO A 218 -7.17 4.77 -15.87
N ASP A 219 -7.44 6.08 -15.80
CA ASP A 219 -6.44 7.08 -16.17
C ASP A 219 -5.47 7.25 -14.99
N ILE A 220 -4.18 7.04 -15.25
CA ILE A 220 -3.12 7.02 -14.23
C ILE A 220 -2.11 8.08 -14.60
N ASP A 221 -2.13 9.17 -13.84
CA ASP A 221 -1.21 10.29 -14.03
C ASP A 221 0.26 9.87 -13.82
N PRO A 222 1.22 10.55 -14.49
CA PRO A 222 2.63 10.41 -14.18
C PRO A 222 2.96 10.76 -12.73
N THR A 223 3.95 10.06 -12.16
CA THR A 223 4.50 10.42 -10.85
C THR A 223 5.98 10.75 -10.95
N ASP A 224 6.37 11.94 -10.50
CA ASP A 224 7.76 12.43 -10.60
C ASP A 224 8.55 12.08 -9.34
N ILE A 225 9.77 11.56 -9.51
CA ILE A 225 10.69 11.25 -8.40
C ILE A 225 11.73 12.35 -8.15
N THR A 226 11.69 13.46 -8.91
CA THR A 226 12.70 14.51 -8.85
C THR A 226 12.74 15.16 -7.46
N PRO A 227 13.87 15.09 -6.74
CA PRO A 227 14.02 15.68 -5.42
C PRO A 227 13.79 17.19 -5.39
N LEU A 228 13.37 17.71 -4.23
CA LEU A 228 13.08 19.12 -4.01
C LEU A 228 14.04 19.69 -2.96
N LEU A 229 14.67 20.83 -3.25
CA LEU A 229 15.51 21.54 -2.29
C LEU A 229 14.65 22.18 -1.21
N ILE A 230 14.99 21.94 0.06
CA ILE A 230 14.36 22.60 1.21
C ILE A 230 15.27 23.77 1.61
N GLU A 231 14.71 24.98 1.70
CA GLU A 231 15.47 26.12 2.20
C GLU A 231 16.03 25.82 3.60
N GLN A 232 17.29 26.18 3.84
CA GLN A 232 17.84 26.09 5.18
C GLN A 232 17.18 27.14 6.06
N VAL A 233 16.38 26.70 7.03
CA VAL A 233 15.83 27.60 8.05
C VAL A 233 16.98 28.14 8.89
N GLY A 234 17.48 29.31 8.49
CA GLY A 234 18.34 30.20 9.23
C GLY A 234 17.84 31.62 8.98
N ILE A 235 17.93 32.50 9.98
CA ILE A 235 17.57 33.91 9.83
C ILE A 235 18.42 34.46 8.66
N PRO A 236 17.84 34.84 7.51
CA PRO A 236 18.62 35.53 6.49
C PRO A 236 19.03 36.89 7.07
N PRO A 237 20.21 37.43 6.72
CA PRO A 237 20.54 38.81 7.05
C PRO A 237 19.40 39.72 6.57
N ILE A 238 19.00 40.68 7.42
CA ILE A 238 17.77 41.51 7.35
C ILE A 238 17.64 42.33 6.03
N ASN A 239 18.59 42.22 5.10
CA ASN A 239 18.72 43.10 3.94
C ASN A 239 18.51 42.42 2.57
N GLU A 240 18.03 41.17 2.50
CA GLU A 240 17.65 40.58 1.20
C GLU A 240 16.13 40.46 1.05
N PRO A 241 15.56 40.90 -0.09
CA PRO A 241 14.13 40.77 -0.34
C PRO A 241 13.78 39.29 -0.40
N HIS A 242 12.97 38.84 0.57
CA HIS A 242 12.35 37.53 0.58
C HIS A 242 11.59 37.32 -0.73
N LYS A 243 12.09 36.45 -1.62
CA LYS A 243 11.21 35.76 -2.54
C LYS A 243 10.41 34.79 -1.68
N THR A 244 9.13 35.05 -1.47
CA THR A 244 8.19 34.00 -1.06
C THR A 244 8.19 32.95 -2.15
N ALA A 245 9.11 31.98 -2.08
CA ALA A 245 9.10 30.83 -2.95
C ALA A 245 7.85 30.02 -2.59
N THR A 246 6.81 30.15 -3.41
CA THR A 246 5.58 29.36 -3.27
C THR A 246 5.78 27.90 -3.68
N GLU A 247 6.93 27.57 -4.30
CA GLU A 247 7.28 26.22 -4.77
C GLU A 247 8.75 25.92 -4.49
N LEU A 248 9.06 24.69 -4.04
CA LEU A 248 10.42 24.22 -3.82
C LEU A 248 11.14 23.96 -5.16
N GLU A 249 12.44 24.24 -5.23
CA GLU A 249 13.24 24.02 -6.44
C GLU A 249 13.49 22.52 -6.68
N LYS A 250 13.19 22.03 -7.90
CA LYS A 250 13.52 20.66 -8.32
C LYS A 250 15.03 20.51 -8.57
N LYS A 251 15.62 19.47 -8.00
CA LYS A 251 17.02 19.09 -8.21
C LYS A 251 17.12 17.63 -8.64
N ARG A 252 17.37 17.43 -9.93
CA ARG A 252 17.71 16.11 -10.47
C ARG A 252 19.16 15.73 -10.13
N PHE A 253 19.41 14.44 -9.98
CA PHE A 253 20.73 13.85 -9.68
C PHE A 253 21.12 12.84 -10.75
N ASP A 254 22.42 12.70 -11.02
CA ASP A 254 22.96 11.79 -12.03
C ASP A 254 22.51 10.33 -11.84
N ASN A 255 22.25 9.90 -10.60
CA ASN A 255 21.78 8.54 -10.31
C ASN A 255 20.36 8.25 -10.83
N GLN A 256 19.63 9.26 -11.31
CA GLN A 256 18.35 9.11 -12.01
C GLN A 256 18.49 8.89 -13.53
N ASP A 257 19.71 8.99 -14.08
CA ASP A 257 19.95 8.77 -15.50
C ASP A 257 20.41 7.31 -15.72
N ALA A 258 19.61 6.55 -16.45
CA ALA A 258 19.70 5.10 -16.55
C ALA A 258 20.99 4.63 -17.25
N ASP A 259 21.51 5.43 -18.17
CA ASP A 259 22.74 5.18 -18.93
C ASP A 259 24.01 5.46 -18.13
N LYS A 260 23.93 6.20 -17.01
CA LYS A 260 25.07 6.45 -16.12
C LYS A 260 25.28 5.30 -15.14
N ASP A 261 26.05 4.31 -15.57
CA ASP A 261 26.33 3.05 -14.87
C ASP A 261 27.40 3.13 -13.78
N THR A 262 27.96 4.31 -13.52
CA THR A 262 28.95 4.57 -12.45
C THR A 262 28.42 5.54 -11.41
N THR A 263 27.11 5.69 -11.29
CA THR A 263 26.50 6.54 -10.25
C THR A 263 26.25 5.75 -8.97
N ARG A 264 25.98 6.45 -7.86
CA ARG A 264 25.44 5.87 -6.63
C ARG A 264 23.97 5.49 -6.83
N ARG A 265 23.76 4.43 -7.60
CA ARG A 265 22.49 3.75 -7.80
C ARG A 265 22.65 2.25 -7.54
N LEU A 266 21.62 1.62 -6.98
CA LEU A 266 21.51 0.17 -6.88
C LEU A 266 20.30 -0.32 -7.69
N PRO A 267 20.46 -1.13 -8.74
CA PRO A 267 21.74 -1.53 -9.35
C PRO A 267 22.39 -0.38 -10.15
N GLN A 268 23.72 -0.44 -10.31
CA GLN A 268 24.46 0.56 -11.08
C GLN A 268 24.25 0.40 -12.59
N ASP A 269 24.48 -0.79 -13.12
CA ASP A 269 24.28 -1.10 -14.53
C ASP A 269 22.83 -1.50 -14.80
N LEU A 270 22.11 -0.66 -15.55
CA LEU A 270 20.73 -0.91 -15.94
C LEU A 270 20.58 -1.57 -17.32
N SER A 271 21.68 -1.79 -18.05
CA SER A 271 21.65 -2.38 -19.40
C SER A 271 20.80 -3.67 -19.50
N PRO A 272 20.94 -4.68 -18.61
CA PRO A 272 20.11 -5.89 -18.69
C PRO A 272 18.63 -5.61 -18.39
N PHE A 273 18.33 -4.63 -17.53
CA PHE A 273 16.96 -4.28 -17.17
C PHE A 273 16.26 -3.50 -18.29
N ILE A 274 17.00 -2.61 -18.96
CA ILE A 274 16.53 -1.86 -20.13
C ILE A 274 16.26 -2.81 -21.29
N ALA A 275 17.18 -3.75 -21.56
CA ALA A 275 17.00 -4.76 -22.61
C ALA A 275 15.73 -5.60 -22.41
N ASN A 276 15.39 -5.89 -21.14
CA ASN A 276 14.18 -6.63 -20.78
C ASN A 276 12.92 -5.74 -20.60
N GLY A 277 13.03 -4.42 -20.78
CA GLY A 277 11.92 -3.48 -20.59
C GLY A 277 11.46 -3.29 -19.14
N THR A 278 12.28 -3.71 -18.17
CA THR A 278 11.87 -3.87 -16.75
C THR A 278 12.18 -2.68 -15.85
N ILE A 279 13.30 -2.00 -16.11
CA ILE A 279 13.69 -0.73 -15.49
C ILE A 279 14.28 0.11 -16.62
N THR A 280 13.50 1.05 -17.13
CA THR A 280 13.87 1.94 -18.24
C THR A 280 13.94 3.39 -17.76
N GLN A 281 14.54 4.29 -18.54
CA GLN A 281 14.53 5.71 -18.20
C GLN A 281 13.11 6.24 -17.99
N LYS A 282 12.16 5.81 -18.84
CA LYS A 282 10.74 6.16 -18.71
C LYS A 282 10.14 5.73 -17.37
N ILE A 283 10.53 4.56 -16.86
CA ILE A 283 10.07 4.05 -15.55
C ILE A 283 10.75 4.80 -14.39
N ILE A 284 12.00 5.23 -14.54
CA ILE A 284 12.68 6.03 -13.52
C ILE A 284 12.05 7.43 -13.44
N ASP A 285 11.80 8.07 -14.58
CA ASP A 285 11.18 9.39 -14.63
C ASP A 285 9.70 9.36 -14.20
N ASP A 286 9.04 8.23 -14.47
CA ASP A 286 7.64 8.02 -14.12
C ASP A 286 7.34 6.54 -13.77
N PRO A 287 7.47 6.17 -12.48
CA PRO A 287 7.14 4.84 -11.99
C PRO A 287 5.71 4.37 -12.29
N ASN A 288 4.74 5.28 -12.45
CA ASN A 288 3.36 4.90 -12.80
C ASN A 288 3.25 4.30 -14.21
N THR A 289 4.31 4.38 -15.01
CA THR A 289 4.42 3.65 -16.29
C THR A 289 4.19 2.16 -16.11
N ILE A 290 4.63 1.58 -15.00
CA ILE A 290 4.43 0.16 -14.70
C ILE A 290 2.95 -0.18 -14.54
N LEU A 291 2.19 0.68 -13.86
CA LEU A 291 0.75 0.46 -13.66
C LEU A 291 -0.01 0.52 -14.98
N ARG A 292 0.34 1.47 -15.85
CA ARG A 292 -0.26 1.59 -17.18
C ARG A 292 0.08 0.39 -18.07
N GLN A 293 1.34 -0.04 -18.08
CA GLN A 293 1.76 -1.23 -18.82
C GLN A 293 1.05 -2.49 -18.32
N ALA A 294 0.84 -2.63 -17.01
CA ALA A 294 0.11 -3.76 -16.44
C ALA A 294 -1.38 -3.81 -16.82
N ASN A 295 -1.92 -2.74 -17.40
CA ASN A 295 -3.30 -2.67 -17.91
C ASN A 295 -3.40 -2.91 -19.42
N GLU A 296 -2.29 -2.87 -20.16
CA GLU A 296 -2.27 -3.14 -21.59
C GLU A 296 -2.82 -4.56 -21.86
N GLY A 297 -3.70 -4.71 -22.85
CA GLY A 297 -4.29 -6.00 -23.22
C GLY A 297 -5.36 -6.54 -22.28
N LYS A 298 -5.64 -5.91 -21.14
CA LYS A 298 -6.71 -6.34 -20.20
C LYS A 298 -8.07 -5.76 -20.57
N ASN A 299 -9.12 -6.58 -20.43
CA ASN A 299 -10.50 -6.13 -20.56
C ASN A 299 -10.99 -5.53 -19.22
N ILE A 300 -10.54 -4.33 -18.92
CA ILE A 300 -10.97 -3.58 -17.73
C ILE A 300 -12.32 -2.93 -18.04
N ILE A 301 -13.34 -3.30 -17.27
CA ILE A 301 -14.74 -2.90 -17.50
C ILE A 301 -15.04 -1.59 -16.79
N GLU A 302 -14.49 -1.45 -15.60
CA GLU A 302 -14.75 -0.37 -14.67
C GLU A 302 -13.58 -0.26 -13.70
N ASN A 303 -13.31 0.94 -13.20
CA ASN A 303 -12.40 1.16 -12.09
C ASN A 303 -12.98 2.19 -11.14
N ALA A 304 -12.65 2.05 -9.85
CA ALA A 304 -12.92 3.03 -8.82
C ALA A 304 -11.60 3.56 -8.24
N MET A 305 -11.45 4.88 -8.17
CA MET A 305 -10.25 5.55 -7.69
C MET A 305 -10.52 6.29 -6.38
N PHE A 306 -9.59 6.19 -5.43
CA PHE A 306 -9.59 7.02 -4.24
C PHE A 306 -8.17 7.35 -3.79
N ILE A 307 -8.04 8.41 -2.98
CA ILE A 307 -6.76 8.92 -2.49
C ILE A 307 -6.85 9.07 -0.97
N VAL A 308 -5.79 8.65 -0.28
CA VAL A 308 -5.55 9.00 1.13
C VAL A 308 -4.20 9.71 1.26
N SER A 309 -4.12 10.67 2.17
CA SER A 309 -2.88 11.40 2.44
C SER A 309 -2.71 11.67 3.93
N THR A 310 -1.47 11.75 4.41
CA THR A 310 -1.14 12.28 5.73
C THR A 310 -0.95 13.80 5.70
N ASN A 311 -0.82 14.40 4.51
CA ASN A 311 -0.58 15.82 4.32
C ASN A 311 -1.92 16.54 4.05
N ALA A 312 -2.65 16.77 5.14
CA ALA A 312 -3.91 17.50 5.07
C ALA A 312 -3.66 18.99 4.77
N PRO A 313 -4.46 19.63 3.89
CA PRO A 313 -4.56 21.08 3.90
C PRO A 313 -4.91 21.58 5.31
N PRO A 314 -4.41 22.75 5.75
CA PRO A 314 -4.77 23.32 7.04
C PRO A 314 -6.29 23.36 7.23
N GLY A 315 -6.78 22.77 8.33
CA GLY A 315 -8.20 22.73 8.68
C GLY A 315 -9.04 21.67 7.92
N ALA A 316 -8.43 20.82 7.09
CA ALA A 316 -9.16 19.81 6.33
C ALA A 316 -9.37 18.52 7.13
N PHE A 317 -8.28 17.90 7.63
CA PHE A 317 -8.37 16.61 8.33
C PHE A 317 -7.21 16.32 9.27
N GLY A 318 -7.46 15.45 10.25
CA GLY A 318 -6.44 14.92 11.15
C GLY A 318 -5.61 13.81 10.51
N GLY A 319 -4.50 13.42 11.13
CA GLY A 319 -3.58 12.41 10.60
C GLY A 319 -2.14 12.88 10.67
N GLY A 320 -1.24 12.13 10.03
CA GLY A 320 0.18 12.46 9.99
C GLY A 320 1.07 11.23 9.95
N THR A 321 2.37 11.49 10.02
CA THR A 321 3.40 10.49 10.23
C THR A 321 3.97 10.62 11.65
N SER A 322 4.46 9.51 12.20
CA SER A 322 5.25 9.51 13.43
C SER A 322 6.48 8.64 13.22
N ASN A 323 7.65 9.12 13.63
CA ASN A 323 8.94 8.53 13.30
C ASN A 323 9.74 8.20 14.57
N ILE A 324 10.55 7.13 14.52
CA ILE A 324 11.50 6.83 15.59
C ILE A 324 12.63 7.87 15.65
N GLY A 325 13.27 8.01 16.81
CA GLY A 325 14.33 8.98 17.04
C GLY A 325 15.55 8.86 16.10
N PHE A 326 15.81 7.68 15.52
CA PHE A 326 16.85 7.54 14.49
C PHE A 326 16.54 8.36 13.23
N ASN A 327 15.26 8.44 12.85
CA ASN A 327 14.80 9.11 11.64
C ASN A 327 14.73 10.62 11.83
N ILE A 328 14.24 11.09 12.98
CA ILE A 328 13.95 12.52 13.26
C ILE A 328 14.96 13.23 14.15
N GLY A 329 15.83 12.51 14.86
CA GLY A 329 16.81 13.13 15.75
C GLY A 329 16.20 13.88 16.93
N SER A 330 17.03 14.66 17.64
CA SER A 330 16.61 15.41 18.83
C SER A 330 15.78 16.66 18.55
N ASP A 331 15.75 17.09 17.29
CA ASP A 331 15.03 18.26 16.82
C ASP A 331 13.67 17.92 16.20
N GLU A 332 13.24 16.66 16.32
CA GLU A 332 11.96 16.16 15.80
C GLU A 332 11.80 16.38 14.27
N GLY A 333 12.93 16.35 13.55
CA GLY A 333 12.96 16.56 12.10
C GLY A 333 12.68 17.99 11.66
N LYS A 334 12.70 18.97 12.58
CA LYS A 334 12.39 20.38 12.31
C LYS A 334 13.55 21.16 11.68
N LYS A 335 14.79 20.65 11.75
CA LYS A 335 15.97 21.30 11.14
C LYS A 335 16.45 20.50 9.93
N THR A 336 16.80 21.22 8.89
CA THR A 336 17.11 20.64 7.58
C THR A 336 18.57 20.21 7.43
N GLY A 337 19.50 20.80 8.20
CA GLY A 337 20.93 20.49 8.14
C GLY A 337 21.34 19.34 9.05
N ALA A 338 21.86 18.26 8.47
CA ALA A 338 22.36 17.10 9.20
C ALA A 338 23.69 17.41 9.92
N SER A 339 23.74 17.25 11.24
CA SER A 339 24.93 17.45 12.06
C SER A 339 24.95 16.49 13.25
N ARG A 340 26.14 15.96 13.56
CA ARG A 340 26.33 15.09 14.73
C ARG A 340 26.17 15.87 16.03
N GLU A 341 26.70 17.09 16.08
CA GLU A 341 26.65 17.99 17.23
C GLU A 341 25.21 18.36 17.58
N LYS A 342 24.38 18.55 16.56
CA LYS A 342 22.95 18.85 16.67
C LYS A 342 22.09 17.59 16.86
N LYS A 343 22.67 16.39 16.91
CA LYS A 343 21.97 15.10 17.01
C LYS A 343 20.80 15.01 16.01
N SER A 344 21.06 15.38 14.76
CA SER A 344 20.05 15.44 13.70
C SER A 344 19.57 14.05 13.28
N GLY A 345 18.35 13.99 12.76
CA GLY A 345 17.78 12.78 12.16
C GLY A 345 18.47 12.37 10.85
N ASN A 346 18.18 11.15 10.40
CA ASN A 346 18.78 10.57 9.20
C ASN A 346 17.84 10.59 7.98
N ALA A 347 16.53 10.50 8.18
CA ALA A 347 15.51 10.48 7.12
C ALA A 347 14.12 10.65 7.74
N ASN A 348 13.65 11.89 7.81
CA ASN A 348 12.33 12.19 8.38
C ASN A 348 11.23 11.88 7.35
N ALA A 349 10.38 10.88 7.59
CA ALA A 349 9.19 10.68 6.76
C ALA A 349 8.14 11.73 7.11
N VAL A 350 7.95 12.72 6.25
CA VAL A 350 7.07 13.87 6.52
C VAL A 350 5.65 13.65 6.03
N ASP A 351 5.50 13.11 4.82
CA ASP A 351 4.21 12.98 4.16
C ASP A 351 4.11 11.65 3.42
N VAL A 352 2.92 11.05 3.44
CA VAL A 352 2.56 9.90 2.61
C VAL A 352 1.27 10.25 1.87
N THR A 353 1.26 10.03 0.56
CA THR A 353 0.03 10.04 -0.25
C THR A 353 -0.05 8.72 -1.00
N ALA A 354 -1.21 8.09 -0.99
CA ALA A 354 -1.46 6.86 -1.73
C ALA A 354 -2.74 7.00 -2.54
N GLN A 355 -2.63 6.76 -3.85
CA GLN A 355 -3.74 6.68 -4.78
C GLN A 355 -3.96 5.22 -5.15
N TYR A 356 -5.21 4.78 -5.07
CA TYR A 356 -5.62 3.42 -5.38
C TYR A 356 -6.58 3.42 -6.56
N TRP A 357 -6.44 2.42 -7.43
CA TRP A 357 -7.38 2.09 -8.49
C TRP A 357 -7.83 0.64 -8.32
N VAL A 358 -9.12 0.45 -8.16
CA VAL A 358 -9.73 -0.86 -7.90
C VAL A 358 -10.54 -1.20 -9.13
N SER A 359 -9.94 -2.02 -9.98
CA SER A 359 -10.42 -2.30 -11.31
C SER A 359 -11.16 -3.63 -11.35
N LYS A 360 -12.23 -3.69 -12.14
CA LYS A 360 -12.96 -4.90 -12.46
C LYS A 360 -12.56 -5.39 -13.84
N ILE A 361 -12.04 -6.60 -13.91
CA ILE A 361 -11.43 -7.16 -15.12
C ILE A 361 -12.18 -8.40 -15.55
N ARG A 362 -12.49 -8.50 -16.85
CA ARG A 362 -12.95 -9.74 -17.50
C ARG A 362 -11.76 -10.50 -18.08
N ALA A 363 -11.73 -11.80 -17.89
CA ALA A 363 -10.72 -12.69 -18.46
C ALA A 363 -11.32 -14.05 -18.82
N GLU A 364 -10.58 -14.84 -19.59
CA GLU A 364 -10.96 -16.19 -19.97
C GLU A 364 -10.11 -17.21 -19.22
N VAL A 365 -10.75 -18.28 -18.73
CA VAL A 365 -10.10 -19.45 -18.14
C VAL A 365 -10.39 -20.66 -19.01
N GLU A 366 -9.36 -21.34 -19.50
CA GLU A 366 -9.52 -22.60 -20.25
C GLU A 366 -9.79 -23.75 -19.27
N LEU A 367 -10.90 -24.47 -19.47
CA LEU A 367 -11.20 -25.73 -18.79
C LEU A 367 -10.99 -26.90 -19.72
N ASP A 368 -10.47 -28.02 -19.19
CA ASP A 368 -10.17 -29.25 -19.92
C ASP A 368 -10.80 -30.48 -19.25
N PRO A 369 -11.19 -31.54 -19.99
CA PRO A 369 -11.85 -32.72 -19.42
C PRO A 369 -11.02 -33.49 -18.36
N SER A 370 -9.70 -33.29 -18.33
CA SER A 370 -8.83 -33.90 -17.32
C SER A 370 -8.87 -33.20 -15.96
N MET A 371 -9.44 -31.98 -15.90
CA MET A 371 -9.54 -31.20 -14.67
C MET A 371 -10.52 -31.80 -13.67
N ARG A 372 -10.40 -31.40 -12.41
CA ARG A 372 -11.24 -31.92 -11.31
C ARG A 372 -11.63 -30.82 -10.33
N VAL A 373 -12.76 -31.02 -9.65
CA VAL A 373 -13.13 -30.18 -8.49
C VAL A 373 -11.98 -30.18 -7.47
N GLY A 374 -11.69 -29.00 -6.92
CA GLY A 374 -10.58 -28.75 -6.01
C GLY A 374 -9.26 -28.40 -6.69
N GLN A 375 -9.17 -28.50 -8.02
CA GLN A 375 -8.00 -28.03 -8.78
C GLN A 375 -7.97 -26.50 -8.85
N LYS A 376 -6.75 -25.93 -8.81
CA LYS A 376 -6.50 -24.51 -9.05
C LYS A 376 -6.49 -24.21 -10.55
N VAL A 377 -7.11 -23.11 -10.95
CA VAL A 377 -7.10 -22.58 -12.31
C VAL A 377 -6.93 -21.06 -12.30
N SER A 378 -6.38 -20.52 -13.39
CA SER A 378 -6.13 -19.10 -13.58
C SER A 378 -6.29 -18.74 -15.05
N PRO A 379 -6.61 -17.48 -15.38
CA PRO A 379 -6.45 -16.98 -16.73
C PRO A 379 -5.00 -17.11 -17.21
N THR A 380 -4.81 -17.22 -18.52
CA THR A 380 -3.47 -17.16 -19.11
C THR A 380 -2.84 -15.80 -18.84
N SER A 381 -1.62 -15.82 -18.30
CA SER A 381 -0.83 -14.61 -18.07
C SER A 381 -0.40 -13.95 -19.39
N GLN A 382 -0.47 -12.62 -19.46
CA GLN A 382 0.02 -11.85 -20.62
C GLN A 382 1.54 -11.60 -20.58
N GLY A 383 2.21 -12.05 -19.52
CA GLY A 383 3.66 -11.94 -19.37
C GLY A 383 4.11 -12.18 -17.93
N PRO A 384 5.42 -12.28 -17.69
CA PRO A 384 5.96 -12.75 -16.40
C PRO A 384 5.70 -11.84 -15.20
N ARG A 385 5.07 -10.68 -15.40
CA ARG A 385 4.71 -9.71 -14.35
C ARG A 385 3.23 -9.38 -14.33
N ASP A 386 2.44 -10.14 -15.08
CA ASP A 386 1.00 -9.99 -15.05
C ASP A 386 0.46 -10.63 -13.78
N ALA A 387 -0.13 -9.82 -12.91
CA ALA A 387 -0.84 -10.31 -11.74
C ALA A 387 -2.17 -10.92 -12.21
N VAL A 388 -2.21 -12.26 -12.26
CA VAL A 388 -3.41 -13.03 -12.61
C VAL A 388 -4.07 -13.62 -11.37
N PRO A 389 -5.41 -13.74 -11.35
CA PRO A 389 -6.10 -14.33 -10.22
C PRO A 389 -5.96 -15.86 -10.19
N GLU A 390 -6.15 -16.45 -9.02
CA GLU A 390 -6.30 -17.90 -8.86
C GLU A 390 -7.73 -18.24 -8.38
N PHE A 391 -8.31 -19.31 -8.91
CA PHE A 391 -9.62 -19.84 -8.50
C PHE A 391 -9.56 -21.36 -8.27
N TYR A 392 -10.34 -21.88 -7.32
CA TYR A 392 -10.64 -23.30 -7.28
C TYR A 392 -11.83 -23.64 -8.16
N ILE A 393 -11.74 -24.76 -8.88
CA ILE A 393 -12.93 -25.40 -9.47
C ILE A 393 -13.76 -25.97 -8.32
N ASP A 394 -14.94 -25.40 -8.08
CA ASP A 394 -15.90 -25.86 -7.08
C ASP A 394 -16.96 -26.80 -7.70
N ASN A 395 -17.87 -27.33 -6.89
CA ASN A 395 -18.89 -28.28 -7.33
C ASN A 395 -20.00 -27.67 -8.22
N GLU A 396 -20.10 -26.35 -8.31
CA GLU A 396 -21.10 -25.65 -9.13
C GLU A 396 -20.60 -25.45 -10.57
N VAL A 397 -19.34 -25.74 -10.85
CA VAL A 397 -18.77 -25.67 -12.20
C VAL A 397 -18.84 -27.04 -12.87
N GLU A 398 -19.58 -27.11 -13.98
CA GLU A 398 -19.57 -28.28 -14.87
C GLU A 398 -18.27 -28.34 -15.68
N ILE A 399 -17.49 -29.40 -15.47
CA ILE A 399 -16.25 -29.63 -16.22
C ILE A 399 -16.63 -30.13 -17.63
N PRO A 400 -16.22 -29.43 -18.70
CA PRO A 400 -16.67 -29.73 -20.04
C PRO A 400 -16.05 -31.02 -20.59
N SER A 401 -16.75 -31.69 -21.51
CA SER A 401 -16.26 -32.90 -22.18
C SER A 401 -15.19 -32.64 -23.25
N CYS A 402 -14.91 -31.38 -23.57
CA CYS A 402 -13.82 -30.91 -24.41
C CYS A 402 -13.29 -29.56 -23.90
N LYS A 403 -12.13 -29.13 -24.39
CA LYS A 403 -11.56 -27.83 -24.01
C LYS A 403 -12.54 -26.69 -24.27
N LYS A 404 -12.76 -25.84 -23.27
CA LYS A 404 -13.68 -24.70 -23.35
C LYS A 404 -13.20 -23.54 -22.50
N ASN A 405 -13.26 -22.34 -23.07
CA ASN A 405 -13.03 -21.11 -22.30
C ASN A 405 -14.31 -20.69 -21.57
N VAL A 406 -14.14 -20.29 -20.31
CA VAL A 406 -15.19 -19.66 -19.52
C VAL A 406 -14.76 -18.24 -19.17
N THR A 407 -15.67 -17.30 -19.37
CA THR A 407 -15.46 -15.91 -18.96
C THR A 407 -15.62 -15.77 -17.46
N VAL A 408 -14.65 -15.13 -16.83
CA VAL A 408 -14.63 -14.78 -15.41
C VAL A 408 -14.47 -13.28 -15.24
N ALA A 409 -14.88 -12.75 -14.09
CA ALA A 409 -14.53 -11.41 -13.65
C ALA A 409 -13.81 -11.45 -12.30
N TYR A 410 -12.90 -10.50 -12.07
CA TYR A 410 -12.18 -10.37 -10.81
C TYR A 410 -11.82 -8.90 -10.50
N THR A 411 -11.46 -8.64 -9.25
CA THR A 411 -10.95 -7.34 -8.79
C THR A 411 -9.43 -7.31 -8.92
N GLN A 412 -8.88 -6.29 -9.57
CA GLN A 412 -7.46 -5.95 -9.53
C GLN A 412 -7.28 -4.71 -8.66
N ILE A 413 -6.29 -4.73 -7.75
CA ILE A 413 -5.91 -3.56 -6.96
C ILE A 413 -4.60 -3.03 -7.53
N GLN A 414 -4.60 -1.77 -7.95
CA GLN A 414 -3.39 -1.01 -8.27
C GLN A 414 -3.25 0.14 -7.30
N TYR A 415 -2.01 0.48 -6.94
CA TYR A 415 -1.75 1.69 -6.17
C TYR A 415 -0.43 2.34 -6.57
N SER A 416 -0.39 3.66 -6.36
CA SER A 416 0.81 4.49 -6.40
C SER A 416 0.91 5.22 -5.07
N GLN A 417 1.97 4.94 -4.32
CA GLN A 417 2.25 5.55 -3.03
C GLN A 417 3.52 6.39 -3.15
N MET A 418 3.42 7.65 -2.72
CA MET A 418 4.54 8.55 -2.58
C MET A 418 4.78 8.85 -1.10
N VAL A 419 5.99 8.56 -0.64
CA VAL A 419 6.50 8.96 0.67
C VAL A 419 7.53 10.07 0.47
N MET A 420 7.36 11.20 1.13
CA MET A 420 8.36 12.25 1.17
C MET A 420 9.28 12.02 2.37
N LEU A 421 10.57 11.79 2.10
CA LEU A 421 11.60 11.78 3.14
C LEU A 421 12.40 13.06 3.10
N ASP A 422 12.57 13.72 4.23
CA ASP A 422 13.41 14.90 4.36
C ASP A 422 14.74 14.51 5.03
N PHE A 423 15.85 14.77 4.33
CA PHE A 423 17.19 14.70 4.92
C PHE A 423 18.20 15.54 4.14
N ASN A 424 19.15 16.11 4.88
CA ASN A 424 20.25 16.91 4.36
C ASN A 424 19.80 18.07 3.45
N GLY A 425 18.74 18.78 3.86
CA GLY A 425 18.21 19.94 3.14
C GLY A 425 17.46 19.61 1.86
N ILE A 426 17.06 18.36 1.66
CA ILE A 426 16.38 17.90 0.45
C ILE A 426 15.18 17.04 0.87
N LYS A 427 14.07 17.25 0.17
CA LYS A 427 12.86 16.43 0.22
C LYS A 427 12.93 15.44 -0.93
N TRP A 428 12.86 14.17 -0.59
CA TRP A 428 13.13 13.04 -1.47
C TRP A 428 11.85 12.24 -1.71
N PRO A 429 11.27 12.30 -2.92
CA PRO A 429 10.12 11.47 -3.28
C PRO A 429 10.52 10.01 -3.38
N HIS A 430 9.88 9.17 -2.58
CA HIS A 430 9.99 7.71 -2.65
C HIS A 430 8.69 7.18 -3.22
N VAL A 431 8.74 6.53 -4.38
CA VAL A 431 7.54 6.02 -5.03
C VAL A 431 7.54 4.51 -5.00
N THR A 432 6.41 3.95 -4.55
CA THR A 432 6.10 2.53 -4.62
C THR A 432 4.84 2.35 -5.45
N VAL A 433 4.89 1.49 -6.45
CA VAL A 433 3.74 1.11 -7.28
C VAL A 433 3.57 -0.40 -7.27
N ALA A 434 2.33 -0.89 -7.31
CA ALA A 434 2.07 -2.32 -7.50
C ALA A 434 0.73 -2.60 -8.18
N THR A 435 0.64 -3.77 -8.82
CA THR A 435 -0.59 -4.36 -9.36
C THR A 435 -0.79 -5.73 -8.73
N LEU A 436 -1.96 -5.95 -8.12
CA LEU A 436 -2.28 -7.15 -7.35
C LEU A 436 -3.60 -7.79 -7.83
N ALA A 437 -3.64 -9.12 -7.85
CA ALA A 437 -4.81 -9.91 -8.19
C ALA A 437 -5.16 -10.90 -7.05
N PRO A 438 -6.43 -11.32 -6.92
CA PRO A 438 -6.87 -12.19 -5.84
C PRO A 438 -6.32 -13.60 -6.06
N ILE A 439 -5.76 -14.19 -5.02
CA ILE A 439 -5.22 -15.55 -5.06
C ILE A 439 -5.99 -16.47 -4.12
N ILE A 440 -5.81 -17.77 -4.35
CA ILE A 440 -6.34 -18.80 -3.47
C ILE A 440 -5.50 -18.85 -2.20
N ASP A 441 -5.97 -18.10 -1.21
CA ASP A 441 -5.52 -18.16 0.16
C ASP A 441 -6.66 -17.70 1.08
N ARG A 442 -6.73 -18.25 2.31
CA ARG A 442 -7.79 -18.05 3.31
C ARG A 442 -9.23 -18.13 2.78
N LYS A 443 -9.72 -17.04 2.18
CA LYS A 443 -11.00 -16.97 1.46
C LYS A 443 -10.76 -17.51 0.06
N LYS A 444 -11.02 -18.81 -0.11
CA LYS A 444 -10.85 -19.56 -1.35
C LYS A 444 -11.73 -18.96 -2.47
N PRO A 445 -11.19 -18.17 -3.41
CA PRO A 445 -11.96 -17.69 -4.54
C PRO A 445 -12.39 -18.91 -5.36
N THR A 446 -13.69 -18.98 -5.68
CA THR A 446 -14.23 -20.10 -6.45
C THR A 446 -14.47 -19.66 -7.89
N LEU A 447 -14.30 -20.59 -8.83
CA LEU A 447 -14.52 -20.31 -10.23
C LEU A 447 -15.99 -19.97 -10.50
N SER A 448 -16.95 -20.62 -9.81
CA SER A 448 -18.37 -20.29 -9.93
C SER A 448 -18.66 -18.84 -9.54
N SER A 449 -18.08 -18.36 -8.44
CA SER A 449 -18.26 -16.97 -7.98
C SER A 449 -17.68 -15.95 -8.96
N ALA A 450 -16.55 -16.28 -9.60
CA ALA A 450 -15.93 -15.43 -10.61
C ALA A 450 -16.75 -15.38 -11.91
N MET A 451 -17.39 -16.49 -12.29
CA MET A 451 -18.33 -16.57 -13.41
C MET A 451 -19.64 -15.82 -13.11
N GLU A 452 -20.17 -15.94 -11.88
CA GLU A 452 -21.35 -15.20 -11.43
C GLU A 452 -21.08 -13.70 -11.38
N TYR A 453 -19.87 -13.30 -10.96
CA TYR A 453 -19.50 -11.90 -10.94
C TYR A 453 -19.66 -11.27 -12.33
N VAL A 454 -19.39 -11.99 -13.44
CA VAL A 454 -19.68 -11.53 -14.81
C VAL A 454 -21.17 -11.23 -15.03
N LYS A 455 -22.06 -12.10 -14.55
CA LYS A 455 -23.52 -11.96 -14.73
C LYS A 455 -24.04 -10.70 -14.04
N ASN A 456 -23.57 -10.47 -12.81
CA ASN A 456 -23.89 -9.27 -12.02
C ASN A 456 -23.26 -7.98 -12.58
N SER A 457 -22.48 -8.08 -13.66
CA SER A 457 -21.81 -6.96 -14.35
C SER A 457 -22.38 -6.65 -15.73
N SER A 458 -23.38 -7.40 -16.16
CA SER A 458 -23.92 -7.32 -17.53
C SER A 458 -25.23 -6.53 -17.58
N ILE A 459 -25.53 -5.76 -16.52
CA ILE A 459 -26.65 -4.81 -16.43
C ILE A 459 -26.13 -3.40 -16.68
#